data_AF-A0A7V9JVF2-F1
#
_entry.id   AF-A0A7V9JVF2-F1
#
_cell.length_a   1.000
_cell.length_b   1.000
_cell.length_c   1.000
_cell.angle_alpha   90.00
_cell.angle_beta   90.00
_cell.angle_gamma   90.00
#
_symmetry.space_group_name_H-M   'P 1'
#
loop_
_entity.id
_entity.type
_entity.pdbx_description
1 polymer ?
#
loop_
_entity_poly.entity_id
_entity_poly.type
_entity_poly.pdbx_seq_one_letter_code
_entity_poly.pdbx_strand_id
1 'polypeptide(L)'
;MYSNRMFARLSAIFLLTVTIFAVSISAQSNNAKNFVSSKLNATLSVEQINTRMKAVFGASALPAASKAVDLYKVNYRSQNEKGDSVILSGLIALPKSDAPKGLVVYNHGTTADR
;
A
#
# COMPACT_ATOMS: atom_id res chain seq x y z
N MET A 1 -17.02 -17.26 53.68
CA MET A 1 -17.73 -17.26 52.37
C MET A 1 -17.34 -16.12 51.41
N TYR A 2 -16.26 -15.36 51.65
CA TYR A 2 -15.84 -14.23 50.79
C TYR A 2 -14.79 -14.59 49.71
N SER A 3 -14.07 -15.71 49.87
CA SER A 3 -12.96 -16.10 48.97
C SER A 3 -13.42 -16.44 47.53
N ASN A 4 -14.51 -17.18 47.36
CA ASN A 4 -15.01 -17.59 46.04
C ASN A 4 -15.43 -16.42 45.13
N ARG A 5 -15.91 -15.32 45.72
CA ARG A 5 -16.35 -14.14 44.95
C ARG A 5 -15.18 -13.28 44.46
N MET A 6 -14.07 -13.27 45.21
CA MET A 6 -12.88 -12.53 44.84
C MET A 6 -12.10 -13.27 43.74
N PHE A 7 -11.95 -14.60 43.87
CA PHE A 7 -11.34 -15.44 42.84
C PHE A 7 -12.12 -15.38 41.52
N ALA A 8 -13.45 -15.50 41.53
CA ALA A 8 -14.25 -15.41 40.31
C ALA A 8 -14.10 -14.06 39.57
N ARG A 9 -13.94 -12.95 40.30
CA ARG A 9 -13.73 -11.62 39.71
C ARG A 9 -12.34 -11.47 39.10
N LEU A 10 -11.31 -12.01 39.75
CA LEU A 10 -9.93 -12.02 39.23
C LEU A 10 -9.82 -12.90 37.98
N SER A 11 -10.48 -14.07 37.98
CA SER A 11 -10.55 -14.96 36.80
C SER A 11 -11.26 -14.29 35.62
N ALA A 12 -12.35 -13.57 35.87
CA ALA A 12 -13.10 -12.87 34.83
C ALA A 12 -12.30 -11.70 34.23
N ILE A 13 -11.58 -10.93 35.05
CA ILE A 13 -10.71 -9.84 34.57
C ILE A 13 -9.54 -10.41 33.74
N PHE A 14 -8.95 -11.52 34.19
CA PHE A 14 -7.86 -12.19 33.47
C PHE A 14 -8.34 -12.77 32.13
N LEU A 15 -9.53 -13.39 32.08
CA LEU A 15 -10.09 -13.84 30.81
C LEU A 15 -10.36 -12.66 29.86
N LEU A 16 -10.91 -11.56 30.38
CA LEU A 16 -11.23 -10.39 29.58
C LEU A 16 -9.98 -9.77 28.95
N THR A 17 -8.89 -9.63 29.72
CA THR A 17 -7.62 -9.10 29.21
C THR A 17 -6.97 -10.02 28.19
N VAL A 18 -7.04 -11.34 28.36
CA VAL A 18 -6.54 -12.31 27.38
C VAL A 18 -7.33 -12.23 26.06
N THR A 19 -8.65 -12.10 26.11
CA THR A 19 -9.46 -11.93 24.89
C THR A 19 -9.17 -10.63 24.14
N ILE A 20 -8.97 -9.51 24.84
CA ILE A 20 -8.64 -8.22 24.20
C ILE A 20 -7.26 -8.30 23.52
N PHE A 21 -6.29 -8.99 24.13
CA PHE A 21 -4.98 -9.17 23.55
C PHE A 21 -5.01 -10.09 22.29
N ALA A 22 -5.80 -11.16 22.31
CA ALA A 22 -5.91 -12.10 21.19
C ALA A 22 -6.60 -11.50 19.94
N VAL A 23 -7.58 -10.62 20.13
CA VAL A 23 -8.25 -9.92 19.01
C VAL A 23 -7.29 -8.93 18.32
N SER A 24 -6.38 -8.32 19.07
CA SER A 24 -5.44 -7.32 18.55
C SER A 24 -4.36 -7.91 17.63
N ILE A 25 -3.98 -9.17 17.80
CA ILE A 25 -2.97 -9.86 16.97
C ILE A 25 -3.57 -10.30 15.62
N SER A 26 -4.88 -10.56 15.59
CA SER A 26 -5.58 -11.09 14.41
C SER A 26 -5.89 -10.03 13.35
N ALA A 27 -5.73 -8.75 13.67
CA ALA A 27 -5.94 -7.62 12.78
C ALA A 27 -4.71 -7.24 11.93
N GLN A 28 -3.63 -8.03 11.98
CA GLN A 28 -2.47 -7.87 11.10
C GLN A 28 -2.89 -8.20 9.65
N SER A 29 -3.38 -7.17 8.96
CA SER A 29 -3.84 -7.12 7.58
C SER A 29 -3.20 -8.18 6.67
N ASN A 30 -4.03 -9.10 6.16
CA ASN A 30 -3.65 -10.07 5.13
C ASN A 30 -3.04 -9.40 3.87
N ASN A 31 -3.23 -8.09 3.67
CA ASN A 31 -2.70 -7.35 2.53
C ASN A 31 -1.17 -7.13 2.58
N ALA A 32 -0.54 -7.21 3.75
CA ALA A 32 0.92 -7.10 3.86
C ALA A 32 1.67 -8.36 3.40
N LYS A 33 0.99 -9.51 3.24
CA LYS A 33 1.63 -10.79 2.93
C LYS A 33 2.29 -10.83 1.54
N ASN A 34 1.78 -10.06 0.59
CA ASN A 34 2.28 -10.06 -0.78
C ASN A 34 3.32 -8.97 -1.04
N PHE A 35 3.48 -8.00 -0.15
CA PHE A 35 4.50 -6.96 -0.30
C PHE A 35 5.89 -7.52 -0.02
N VAL A 36 6.85 -7.28 -0.92
CA VAL A 36 8.24 -7.71 -0.75
C VAL A 36 9.15 -6.54 -0.41
N SER A 37 9.15 -5.51 -1.25
CA SER A 37 9.98 -4.31 -1.03
C SER A 37 9.51 -3.11 -1.82
N SER A 38 9.94 -1.92 -1.38
CA SER A 38 9.77 -0.66 -2.09
C SER A 38 11.09 0.12 -2.09
N LYS A 39 11.45 0.70 -3.22
CA LYS A 39 12.62 1.59 -3.35
C LYS A 39 12.20 2.86 -4.06
N LEU A 40 12.53 4.02 -3.49
CA LEU A 40 12.42 5.30 -4.20
C LEU A 40 13.34 5.24 -5.42
N ASN A 41 12.75 5.37 -6.60
CA ASN A 41 13.44 5.32 -7.87
C ASN A 41 13.75 6.72 -8.39
N ALA A 42 12.80 7.66 -8.26
CA ALA A 42 12.96 9.06 -8.65
C ALA A 42 11.90 9.96 -8.01
N THR A 43 12.12 11.27 -8.06
CA THR A 43 11.08 12.28 -7.80
C THR A 43 10.88 13.09 -9.07
N LEU A 44 9.64 13.21 -9.54
CA LEU A 44 9.26 14.12 -10.61
C LEU A 44 8.81 15.46 -10.03
N SER A 45 9.45 16.55 -10.47
CA SER A 45 9.02 17.89 -10.12
C SER A 45 7.73 18.29 -10.85
N VAL A 46 7.05 19.31 -10.34
CA VAL A 46 5.83 19.84 -10.94
C VAL A 46 6.09 20.31 -12.38
N GLU A 47 7.22 20.98 -12.61
CA GLU A 47 7.64 21.50 -13.91
C GLU A 47 7.89 20.36 -14.90
N GLN A 48 8.57 19.29 -14.46
CA GLN A 48 8.83 18.12 -15.28
C GLN A 48 7.53 17.42 -15.69
N ILE A 49 6.58 17.27 -14.76
CA ILE A 49 5.27 16.68 -15.05
C ILE A 49 4.54 17.52 -16.10
N ASN A 50 4.37 18.82 -15.85
CA ASN A 50 3.64 19.71 -16.75
C ASN A 50 4.29 19.81 -18.13
N THR A 51 5.62 19.80 -18.21
CA THR A 51 6.36 19.78 -19.47
C THR A 51 6.07 18.50 -20.26
N ARG A 52 6.09 17.33 -19.60
CA ARG A 52 5.79 16.04 -20.24
C ARG A 52 4.32 15.95 -20.66
N MET A 53 3.40 16.43 -19.83
CA MET A 53 1.97 16.45 -20.15
C MET A 53 1.69 17.28 -21.40
N LYS A 54 2.30 18.47 -21.51
CA LYS A 54 2.19 19.31 -22.72
C LYS A 54 2.78 18.63 -23.95
N ALA A 55 3.89 17.91 -23.80
CA ALA A 55 4.50 17.18 -24.92
C ALA A 55 3.64 16.01 -25.42
N VAL A 56 2.95 15.30 -24.53
CA VAL A 56 2.11 14.13 -24.88
C VAL A 56 0.72 14.53 -25.35
N PHE A 57 0.07 15.46 -24.66
CA PHE A 57 -1.34 15.80 -24.89
C PHE A 57 -1.55 17.13 -25.62
N GLY A 58 -0.46 17.83 -25.98
CA GLY A 58 -0.52 19.11 -26.70
C GLY A 58 -1.23 20.20 -25.90
N ALA A 59 -2.06 21.00 -26.60
CA ALA A 59 -2.86 22.07 -26.01
C ALA A 59 -4.16 21.59 -25.34
N SER A 60 -4.33 20.28 -25.16
CA SER A 60 -5.49 19.75 -24.44
C SER A 60 -5.57 20.36 -23.04
N ALA A 61 -6.76 20.75 -22.61
CA ALA A 61 -7.02 21.40 -21.32
C ALA A 61 -6.93 20.40 -20.15
N LEU A 62 -5.78 19.77 -19.97
CA LEU A 62 -5.51 18.97 -18.78
C LEU A 62 -5.13 19.92 -17.64
N PRO A 63 -5.68 19.72 -16.42
CA PRO A 63 -5.27 20.48 -15.26
C PRO A 63 -3.76 20.33 -15.04
N ALA A 64 -3.08 21.45 -14.78
CA ALA A 64 -1.68 21.42 -14.42
C ALA A 64 -1.49 20.65 -13.11
N ALA A 65 -0.45 19.80 -13.07
CA ALA A 65 -0.01 19.19 -11.84
C ALA A 65 0.38 20.28 -10.84
N SER A 66 -0.03 20.09 -9.58
CA SER A 66 0.23 21.03 -8.48
C SER A 66 1.16 20.47 -7.41
N LYS A 67 1.58 19.21 -7.55
CA LYS A 67 2.43 18.49 -6.60
C LYS A 67 3.50 17.69 -7.32
N ALA A 68 4.68 17.63 -6.73
CA ALA A 68 5.72 16.69 -7.13
C ALA A 68 5.26 15.25 -6.82
N VAL A 69 5.82 14.29 -7.54
CA VAL A 69 5.44 12.87 -7.43
C VAL A 69 6.68 12.03 -7.19
N ASP A 70 6.69 11.27 -6.10
CA ASP A 70 7.71 10.27 -5.84
C ASP A 70 7.36 8.97 -6.57
N LEU A 71 8.33 8.42 -7.27
CA LEU A 71 8.23 7.20 -8.04
C LEU A 71 8.93 6.07 -7.30
N TYR A 72 8.17 5.08 -6.87
CA TYR A 72 8.69 3.91 -6.18
C TYR A 72 8.64 2.70 -7.10
N LYS A 73 9.76 1.99 -7.22
CA LYS A 73 9.74 0.61 -7.71
C LYS A 73 9.32 -0.27 -6.53
N VAL A 74 8.25 -1.03 -6.70
CA VAL A 74 7.79 -2.01 -5.72
C VAL A 74 7.94 -3.41 -6.26
N ASN A 75 8.28 -4.35 -5.38
CA ASN A 75 8.27 -5.77 -5.67
C ASN A 75 7.21 -6.44 -4.81
N TYR A 76 6.45 -7.36 -5.41
CA TYR A 76 5.36 -8.05 -4.73
C TYR A 76 5.24 -9.49 -5.22
N ARG A 77 4.73 -10.36 -4.35
CA ARG A 77 4.44 -11.76 -4.69
C ARG A 77 3.11 -11.85 -5.44
N SER A 78 3.10 -12.64 -6.50
CA SER A 78 1.92 -13.02 -7.28
C SER A 78 2.02 -14.51 -7.65
N GLN A 79 1.15 -14.97 -8.54
CA GLN A 79 1.15 -16.33 -9.09
C GLN A 79 1.36 -16.28 -10.61
N ASN A 80 2.12 -17.23 -11.15
CA ASN A 80 2.22 -17.44 -12.60
C ASN A 80 1.00 -18.24 -13.13
N GLU A 81 0.99 -18.56 -14.43
CA GLU A 81 -0.07 -19.34 -15.07
C GLU A 81 -0.23 -20.78 -14.54
N LYS A 82 0.78 -21.30 -13.83
CA LYS A 82 0.77 -22.63 -13.20
C LYS A 82 0.38 -22.58 -11.72
N GLY A 83 0.18 -21.38 -11.15
CA GLY A 83 -0.09 -21.17 -9.74
C GLY A 83 1.15 -21.06 -8.85
N ASP A 84 2.37 -21.12 -9.42
CA ASP A 84 3.61 -20.98 -8.63
C ASP A 84 3.79 -19.54 -8.16
N SER A 85 4.33 -19.38 -6.94
CA SER A 85 4.65 -18.05 -6.42
C SER A 85 5.80 -17.42 -7.19
N VAL A 86 5.57 -16.22 -7.72
CA VAL A 86 6.57 -15.42 -8.43
C VAL A 86 6.65 -14.02 -7.85
N ILE A 87 7.82 -13.38 -7.96
CA ILE A 87 8.00 -11.98 -7.59
C ILE A 87 7.88 -11.13 -8.85
N LEU A 88 6.91 -10.22 -8.85
CA LEU A 88 6.70 -9.22 -9.88
C LEU A 88 7.15 -7.86 -9.39
N SER A 89 7.29 -6.92 -10.32
CA SER A 89 7.57 -5.52 -10.00
C SER A 89 6.51 -4.59 -10.58
N GLY A 90 6.32 -3.46 -9.94
CA GLY A 90 5.40 -2.40 -10.38
C GLY A 90 5.96 -1.03 -10.05
N LEU A 91 5.34 0.00 -10.62
CA LEU A 91 5.63 1.40 -10.35
C LEU A 91 4.48 2.00 -9.53
N ILE A 92 4.81 2.60 -8.39
CA ILE A 92 3.88 3.45 -7.64
C ILE A 92 4.29 4.90 -7.85
N ALA A 93 3.36 5.71 -8.31
CA ALA A 93 3.49 7.17 -8.39
C ALA A 93 2.71 7.80 -7.23
N LEU A 94 3.42 8.34 -6.25
CA LEU A 94 2.86 8.90 -5.03
C LEU A 94 3.01 10.43 -5.02
N PRO A 95 1.91 11.20 -5.12
CA PRO A 95 1.99 12.66 -4.97
C PRO A 95 2.48 13.04 -3.58
N LYS A 96 3.41 14.00 -3.49
CA LYS A 96 3.84 14.60 -2.22
C LYS A 96 2.67 15.36 -1.60
N SER A 97 1.93 14.70 -0.73
CA SER A 97 0.78 15.21 0.01
C SER A 97 0.62 14.43 1.32
N ASP A 98 -0.10 14.99 2.28
CA ASP A 98 -0.16 14.44 3.64
C ASP A 98 -0.94 13.10 3.72
N ALA A 99 -1.88 12.85 2.80
CA ALA A 99 -2.56 11.57 2.68
C ALA A 99 -3.04 11.30 1.24
N PRO A 100 -2.91 10.06 0.71
CA PRO A 100 -3.50 9.67 -0.56
C PRO A 100 -5.03 9.82 -0.55
N LYS A 101 -5.58 10.54 -1.53
CA LYS A 101 -7.04 10.75 -1.66
C LYS A 101 -7.75 9.67 -2.48
N GLY A 102 -6.99 8.81 -3.15
CA GLY A 102 -7.52 7.78 -4.04
C GLY A 102 -6.41 6.94 -4.65
N LEU A 103 -6.80 5.88 -5.34
CA LEU A 103 -5.91 4.96 -6.04
C LEU A 103 -6.37 4.83 -7.49
N VAL A 104 -5.43 4.99 -8.42
CA VAL A 104 -5.64 4.70 -9.84
C VAL A 104 -4.70 3.56 -10.22
N VAL A 105 -5.26 2.50 -10.81
CA VAL A 105 -4.48 1.38 -11.34
C VAL A 105 -4.39 1.53 -12.86
N TYR A 106 -3.18 1.67 -13.36
CA TYR A 106 -2.89 1.76 -14.79
C TYR A 106 -2.08 0.54 -15.22
N ASN A 107 -2.62 -0.20 -16.19
CA ASN A 107 -1.94 -1.32 -16.83
C ASN A 107 -1.42 -0.85 -18.19
N HIS A 108 -0.12 -0.96 -18.43
CA HIS A 108 0.47 -0.57 -19.70
C HIS A 108 0.07 -1.52 -20.84
N GLY A 109 0.20 -1.04 -22.08
CA GLY A 109 0.02 -1.88 -23.27
C GLY A 109 1.16 -2.90 -23.44
N THR A 110 1.11 -3.68 -24.51
CA THR A 110 2.12 -4.72 -24.80
C THR A 110 3.53 -4.14 -24.86
N THR A 111 4.44 -4.74 -24.09
CA THR A 111 5.89 -4.50 -24.14
C THR A 111 6.58 -5.77 -24.63
N ALA A 112 7.40 -5.69 -25.68
CA ALA A 112 8.14 -6.82 -26.23
C ALA A 112 9.65 -6.77 -25.92
N ASP A 113 10.07 -5.78 -25.15
CA ASP A 113 11.46 -5.61 -24.73
C ASP A 113 11.86 -6.69 -23.71
N ARG A 114 13.08 -7.24 -23.83
CA ARG A 114 13.58 -8.37 -23.04
C ARG A 114 14.78 -7.98 -22.20
#